data_AF-A0A9E2A3W6-F1
#
_entry.id   AF-A0A9E2A3W6-F1
#
_cell.length_a   1.000
_cell.length_b   1.000
_cell.length_c   1.000
_cell.angle_alpha   90.00
_cell.angle_beta   90.00
_cell.angle_gamma   90.00
#
_symmetry.space_group_name_H-M   'P 1'
#
loop_
_entity.id
_entity.type
_entity.pdbx_description
1 polymer ?
#
loop_
_entity_poly.entity_id
_entity_poly.type
_entity_poly.pdbx_seq_one_letter_code
_entity_poly.pdbx_strand_id
1 'polypeptide(L)'
;FLGSYGDVFLSLAYFKKTFEDQIPQVLKFQKQVALLKQEESLQRDDYFLATADAVCLNMREIMSMTAKRFKSFDEHTESMWENINAKSFQNVKTIIESNHGILGGVLCGLFLKLRTWDKHISSGDKNPRVMADFIASDMKLGIETIKMVARSAQAHAAFVKEG
;
A
#
# COMPACT_ATOMS: atom_id res chain seq x y z
N PHE A 1 9.76 29.52 7.94
CA PHE A 1 10.78 28.67 7.33
C PHE A 1 10.82 27.32 8.05
N LEU A 2 11.45 27.18 9.23
CA LEU A 2 11.56 25.90 9.98
C LEU A 2 10.25 25.16 10.33
N GLY A 3 9.15 25.86 10.64
CA GLY A 3 7.88 25.23 11.04
C GLY A 3 7.25 24.32 9.98
N SER A 4 7.14 24.78 8.72
CA SER A 4 6.56 23.95 7.65
C SER A 4 7.45 22.79 7.22
N TYR A 5 8.75 22.83 7.53
CA TYR A 5 9.65 21.70 7.32
C TYR A 5 9.42 20.61 8.37
N GLY A 6 9.18 20.99 9.63
CA GLY A 6 8.82 20.04 10.69
C GLY A 6 7.58 19.21 10.33
N ASP A 7 6.55 19.85 9.79
CA ASP A 7 5.32 19.17 9.38
C ASP A 7 5.54 18.16 8.25
N VAL A 8 6.38 18.50 7.27
CA VAL A 8 6.71 17.62 6.13
C VAL A 8 7.46 16.38 6.60
N PHE A 9 8.51 16.52 7.40
CA PHE A 9 9.25 15.37 7.94
C PHE A 9 8.40 14.54 8.92
N LEU A 10 7.57 15.18 9.74
CA LEU A 10 6.66 14.48 10.64
C LEU A 10 5.62 13.66 9.86
N SER A 11 5.08 14.20 8.76
CA SER A 11 4.15 13.48 7.90
C SER A 11 4.80 12.25 7.25
N LEU A 12 6.06 12.37 6.83
CA LEU A 12 6.83 11.25 6.28
C LEU A 12 7.05 10.16 7.34
N ALA A 13 7.45 10.53 8.56
CA ALA A 13 7.62 9.60 9.67
C ALA A 13 6.29 8.88 10.00
N TYR A 14 5.18 9.63 10.02
CA TYR A 14 3.84 9.08 10.20
C TYR A 14 3.48 8.05 9.11
N PHE A 15 3.73 8.34 7.84
CA PHE A 15 3.43 7.40 6.75
C PHE A 15 4.28 6.14 6.81
N LYS A 16 5.57 6.25 7.14
CA LYS A 16 6.44 5.08 7.34
C LYS A 16 5.92 4.20 8.46
N LYS A 17 5.62 4.80 9.61
CA LYS A 17 5.09 4.06 10.75
C LYS A 17 3.78 3.35 10.40
N THR A 18 2.87 4.06 9.74
CA THR A 18 1.60 3.50 9.27
C THR A 18 1.81 2.33 8.29
N PHE A 19 2.78 2.45 7.39
CA PHE A 19 3.13 1.37 6.45
C PHE A 19 3.68 0.13 7.16
N GLU A 20 4.59 0.32 8.11
CA GLU A 20 5.16 -0.78 8.92
C GLU A 20 4.06 -1.52 9.70
N ASP A 21 3.12 -0.79 10.28
CA ASP A 21 1.98 -1.34 11.02
C ASP A 21 1.02 -2.14 10.12
N GLN A 22 1.04 -1.90 8.80
CA GLN A 22 0.23 -2.65 7.83
C GLN A 22 0.89 -3.95 7.36
N ILE A 23 2.22 -4.06 7.41
CA ILE A 23 2.94 -5.29 7.01
C ILE A 23 2.35 -6.54 7.68
N PRO A 24 2.20 -6.63 9.02
CA PRO A 24 1.64 -7.83 9.65
C PRO A 24 0.19 -8.12 9.24
N GLN A 25 -0.61 -7.08 8.99
CA GLN A 25 -2.01 -7.21 8.54
C GLN A 25 -2.09 -7.82 7.14
N VAL A 26 -1.23 -7.39 6.22
CA VAL A 26 -1.13 -7.95 4.85
C VAL A 26 -0.69 -9.42 4.92
N LEU A 27 0.31 -9.75 5.74
CA LEU A 27 0.78 -11.12 5.90
C LEU A 27 -0.29 -12.04 6.50
N LYS A 28 -1.04 -11.54 7.50
CA LYS A 28 -2.17 -12.24 8.09
C LYS A 28 -3.24 -12.55 7.03
N PHE A 29 -3.63 -11.54 6.25
CA PHE A 29 -4.59 -11.72 5.14
C PHE A 29 -4.10 -12.78 4.14
N GLN A 30 -2.86 -12.66 3.66
CA GLN A 30 -2.29 -13.62 2.69
C GLN A 30 -2.26 -15.05 3.24
N LYS A 31 -1.94 -15.22 4.52
CA LYS A 31 -2.01 -16.53 5.18
C LYS A 31 -3.43 -17.08 5.19
N GLN A 32 -4.43 -16.26 5.48
CA GLN A 32 -5.83 -16.69 5.49
C GLN A 32 -6.33 -17.06 4.09
N VAL A 33 -5.95 -16.29 3.07
CA VAL A 33 -6.23 -16.64 1.67
C VAL A 33 -5.56 -17.97 1.30
N ALA A 34 -4.32 -18.19 1.71
CA ALA A 34 -3.62 -19.46 1.45
C ALA A 34 -4.32 -20.66 2.11
N LEU A 35 -4.91 -20.49 3.30
CA LEU A 35 -5.72 -21.52 3.94
C LEU A 35 -7.02 -21.77 3.18
N LEU A 36 -7.73 -20.73 2.74
CA LEU A 36 -8.94 -20.88 1.93
C LEU A 36 -8.71 -21.62 0.62
N LYS A 37 -7.56 -21.40 -0.03
CA LYS A 37 -7.17 -22.14 -1.24
C LYS A 37 -6.98 -23.64 -0.99
N GLN A 38 -6.78 -24.07 0.26
CA GLN A 38 -6.63 -25.47 0.64
C GLN A 38 -7.95 -26.14 1.00
N GLU A 39 -9.04 -25.38 1.17
CA GLU A 39 -10.36 -25.93 1.47
C GLU A 39 -10.90 -26.75 0.30
N GLU A 40 -11.30 -28.01 0.57
CA GLU A 40 -11.76 -28.95 -0.47
C GLU A 40 -12.90 -28.38 -1.33
N SER A 41 -13.78 -27.58 -0.72
CA SER A 41 -14.90 -26.95 -1.42
C SER A 41 -14.49 -25.88 -2.43
N LEU A 42 -13.26 -25.36 -2.34
CA LEU A 42 -12.72 -24.26 -3.14
C LEU A 42 -11.59 -24.69 -4.08
N GLN A 43 -10.97 -25.86 -3.86
CA GLN A 43 -9.89 -26.37 -4.71
C GLN A 43 -10.30 -26.64 -6.17
N ARG A 44 -11.61 -26.77 -6.44
CA ARG A 44 -12.17 -26.95 -7.79
C ARG A 44 -12.71 -25.66 -8.41
N ASP A 45 -12.58 -24.54 -7.71
CA ASP A 45 -13.03 -23.24 -8.18
C ASP A 45 -11.85 -22.47 -8.78
N ASP A 46 -11.59 -22.72 -10.07
CA ASP A 46 -10.48 -22.10 -10.80
C ASP A 46 -10.57 -20.58 -10.82
N TYR A 47 -11.80 -20.03 -10.85
CA TYR A 47 -12.03 -18.59 -10.84
C TYR A 47 -11.61 -17.96 -9.50
N PHE A 48 -12.01 -18.58 -8.39
CA PHE A 48 -11.59 -18.15 -7.06
C PHE A 48 -10.07 -18.25 -6.91
N LEU A 49 -9.46 -19.38 -7.29
CA LEU A 49 -8.01 -19.60 -7.15
C LEU A 49 -7.20 -18.53 -7.91
N ALA A 50 -7.56 -18.27 -9.17
CA ALA A 50 -6.92 -17.23 -9.98
C ALA A 50 -7.12 -15.83 -9.39
N THR A 51 -8.32 -15.53 -8.89
CA THR A 51 -8.64 -14.23 -8.29
C THR A 51 -7.88 -14.01 -6.97
N ALA A 52 -7.82 -15.03 -6.11
CA ALA A 52 -7.07 -15.01 -4.87
C ALA A 52 -5.58 -14.74 -5.11
N ASP A 53 -5.00 -15.38 -6.13
CA ASP A 53 -3.61 -15.16 -6.53
C ASP A 53 -3.37 -13.75 -7.06
N ALA A 54 -4.27 -13.25 -7.91
CA ALA A 54 -4.20 -11.89 -8.43
C ALA A 54 -4.28 -10.84 -7.31
N VAL A 55 -5.19 -11.01 -6.34
CA VAL A 55 -5.32 -10.12 -5.18
C VAL A 55 -4.03 -10.11 -4.34
N CYS A 56 -3.49 -11.30 -4.03
CA CYS A 56 -2.26 -11.42 -3.25
C CYS A 56 -1.05 -10.82 -3.99
N LEU A 57 -0.95 -11.04 -5.30
CA LEU A 57 0.09 -10.44 -6.14
C LEU A 57 -0.02 -8.91 -6.16
N ASN A 58 -1.22 -8.39 -6.40
CA ASN A 58 -1.46 -6.94 -6.43
C ASN A 58 -1.12 -6.28 -5.09
N MET A 59 -1.47 -6.91 -3.96
CA MET A 59 -1.05 -6.43 -2.64
C MET A 59 0.48 -6.39 -2.50
N ARG A 60 1.20 -7.44 -2.90
CA ARG A 60 2.68 -7.46 -2.85
C ARG A 60 3.29 -6.35 -3.71
N GLU A 61 2.73 -6.13 -4.91
CA GLU A 61 3.16 -5.03 -5.77
C GLU A 61 2.94 -3.67 -5.11
N ILE A 62 1.77 -3.43 -4.51
CA ILE A 62 1.48 -2.20 -3.76
C ILE A 62 2.50 -2.00 -2.65
N MET A 63 2.76 -3.02 -1.83
CA MET A 63 3.74 -2.95 -0.74
C MET A 63 5.15 -2.64 -1.28
N SER A 64 5.56 -3.30 -2.36
CA SER A 64 6.86 -3.06 -3.00
C SER A 64 6.99 -1.63 -3.55
N MET A 65 5.96 -1.13 -4.25
CA MET A 65 5.94 0.23 -4.78
C MET A 65 6.00 1.28 -3.67
N THR A 66 5.26 1.06 -2.57
CA THR A 66 5.26 1.96 -1.41
C THR A 66 6.60 1.94 -0.69
N ALA A 67 7.19 0.77 -0.45
CA ALA A 67 8.52 0.64 0.15
C ALA A 67 9.61 1.32 -0.70
N LYS A 68 9.56 1.18 -2.03
CA LYS A 68 10.48 1.86 -2.95
C LYS A 68 10.40 3.39 -2.83
N ARG A 69 9.21 3.95 -2.60
CA ARG A 69 9.06 5.41 -2.38
C ARG A 69 9.70 5.85 -1.08
N PHE A 70 9.45 5.13 0.01
CA PHE A 70 10.11 5.44 1.28
C PHE A 70 11.62 5.37 1.18
N LYS A 71 12.16 4.34 0.50
CA LYS A 71 13.58 4.25 0.22
C LYS A 71 14.09 5.45 -0.59
N SER A 72 13.36 5.87 -1.61
CA SER A 72 13.73 7.05 -2.39
C SER A 72 13.73 8.33 -1.52
N PHE A 73 12.78 8.50 -0.61
CA PHE A 73 12.81 9.64 0.32
C PHE A 73 14.02 9.60 1.26
N ASP A 74 14.42 8.40 1.72
CA ASP A 74 15.61 8.24 2.54
C ASP A 74 16.87 8.66 1.80
N GLU A 75 17.05 8.18 0.57
CA GLU A 75 18.20 8.55 -0.28
C GLU A 75 18.27 10.08 -0.52
N HIS A 76 17.13 10.73 -0.78
CA HIS A 76 17.09 12.19 -0.97
C HIS A 76 17.32 12.96 0.34
N THR A 77 16.87 12.42 1.46
CA THR A 77 17.05 13.03 2.79
C THR A 77 18.51 12.91 3.24
N GLU A 78 19.15 11.75 3.05
CA GLU A 78 20.58 11.54 3.31
C GLU A 78 21.44 12.49 2.47
N SER A 79 21.18 12.58 1.15
CA SER A 79 21.91 13.50 0.27
C SER A 79 21.74 14.97 0.67
N MET A 80 20.54 15.36 1.18
CA MET A 80 20.32 16.69 1.72
C MET A 80 21.17 16.95 2.98
N TRP A 81 21.31 15.97 3.87
CA TRP A 81 22.15 16.08 5.07
C TRP A 81 23.64 16.20 4.75
N GLU A 82 24.11 15.56 3.67
CA GLU A 82 25.49 15.69 3.19
C GLU A 82 25.80 17.07 2.60
N ASN A 83 24.80 17.74 2.01
CA ASN A 83 24.95 19.07 1.40
C ASN A 83 23.76 19.97 1.75
N ILE A 84 23.79 20.49 2.98
CA ILE A 84 22.72 21.29 3.57
C ILE A 84 22.70 22.69 2.93
N ASN A 85 21.71 22.94 2.08
CA ASN A 85 21.46 24.25 1.50
C ASN A 85 19.98 24.41 1.12
N ALA A 86 19.53 25.64 0.83
CA ALA A 86 18.12 25.92 0.54
C ALA A 86 17.56 25.10 -0.64
N LYS A 87 18.40 24.77 -1.63
CA LYS A 87 18.00 23.98 -2.81
C LYS A 87 17.79 22.51 -2.44
N SER A 88 18.68 21.90 -1.66
CA SER A 88 18.52 20.50 -1.22
C SER A 88 17.27 20.33 -0.34
N PHE A 89 16.97 21.29 0.52
CA PHE A 89 15.72 21.32 1.30
C PHE A 89 14.46 21.43 0.42
N GLN A 90 14.44 22.35 -0.54
CA GLN A 90 13.32 22.51 -1.47
C GLN A 90 13.13 21.24 -2.33
N ASN A 91 14.26 20.60 -2.68
CA ASN A 91 14.44 19.22 -3.11
C ASN A 91 13.47 18.24 -2.43
N VAL A 92 13.82 17.93 -1.19
CA VAL A 92 13.14 16.94 -0.34
C VAL A 92 11.69 17.31 -0.11
N LYS A 93 11.41 18.59 0.14
CA LYS A 93 10.04 19.09 0.37
C LYS A 93 9.12 18.79 -0.82
N THR A 94 9.55 19.14 -2.04
CA THR A 94 8.76 18.94 -3.27
C THR A 94 8.47 17.46 -3.50
N ILE A 95 9.46 16.60 -3.24
CA ILE A 95 9.33 15.16 -3.39
C ILE A 95 8.31 14.58 -2.39
N ILE A 96 8.34 15.02 -1.13
CA ILE A 96 7.39 14.55 -0.11
C ILE A 96 5.98 15.07 -0.40
N GLU A 97 5.82 16.36 -0.68
CA GLU A 97 4.51 16.98 -0.95
C GLU A 97 3.83 16.37 -2.18
N SER A 98 4.59 16.13 -3.26
CA SER A 98 4.06 15.51 -4.50
C SER A 98 3.59 14.06 -4.31
N ASN A 99 4.09 13.35 -3.29
CA ASN A 99 3.72 11.97 -3.00
C ASN A 99 2.74 11.82 -1.82
N HIS A 100 2.50 12.88 -1.05
CA HIS A 100 1.74 12.85 0.19
C HIS A 100 0.32 12.29 -0.02
N GLY A 101 -0.42 12.81 -1.01
CA GLY A 101 -1.77 12.33 -1.32
C GLY A 101 -1.80 10.87 -1.79
N ILE A 102 -0.76 10.42 -2.47
CA ILE A 102 -0.67 9.06 -3.01
C ILE A 102 -0.36 8.07 -1.89
N LEU A 103 0.61 8.37 -1.03
CA LEU A 103 0.90 7.54 0.15
C LEU A 103 -0.31 7.48 1.08
N GLY A 104 -0.93 8.64 1.36
CA GLY A 104 -2.15 8.70 2.16
C GLY A 104 -3.28 7.85 1.58
N GLY A 105 -3.53 7.93 0.27
CA GLY A 105 -4.54 7.14 -0.42
C GLY A 105 -4.26 5.64 -0.39
N VAL A 106 -3.02 5.23 -0.66
CA VAL A 106 -2.61 3.82 -0.63
C VAL A 106 -2.72 3.24 0.78
N LEU A 107 -2.16 3.92 1.77
CA LEU A 107 -2.16 3.46 3.17
C LEU A 107 -3.58 3.42 3.72
N CYS A 108 -4.38 4.47 3.52
CA CYS A 108 -5.77 4.49 3.97
C CYS A 108 -6.60 3.37 3.30
N GLY A 109 -6.44 3.19 1.98
CA GLY A 109 -7.14 2.15 1.24
C GLY A 109 -6.80 0.73 1.74
N LEU A 110 -5.51 0.44 1.91
CA LEU A 110 -5.06 -0.85 2.48
C LEU A 110 -5.62 -1.08 3.88
N PHE A 111 -5.54 -0.05 4.74
CA PHE A 111 -6.06 -0.12 6.11
C PHE A 111 -7.54 -0.48 6.12
N LEU A 112 -8.34 0.24 5.31
CA LEU A 112 -9.77 0.01 5.23
C LEU A 112 -10.10 -1.39 4.72
N LYS A 113 -9.43 -1.86 3.67
CA LYS A 113 -9.68 -3.19 3.09
C LYS A 113 -9.33 -4.31 4.06
N LEU A 114 -8.17 -4.24 4.72
CA LEU A 114 -7.75 -5.22 5.71
C LEU A 114 -8.66 -5.21 6.94
N ARG A 115 -9.09 -4.03 7.40
CA ARG A 115 -10.04 -3.90 8.51
C ARG A 115 -11.42 -4.45 8.16
N THR A 116 -11.90 -4.22 6.95
CA THR A 116 -13.20 -4.77 6.50
C THR A 116 -13.12 -6.29 6.39
N TRP A 117 -12.04 -6.82 5.85
CA TRP A 117 -11.76 -8.26 5.86
C TRP A 117 -11.78 -8.85 7.26
N ASP A 118 -11.01 -8.25 8.20
CA ASP A 118 -10.95 -8.72 9.57
C ASP A 118 -12.32 -8.71 10.27
N LYS A 119 -13.13 -7.69 10.01
CA LYS A 119 -14.51 -7.63 10.50
C LYS A 119 -15.37 -8.75 9.89
N HIS A 120 -15.28 -8.95 8.58
CA HIS A 120 -16.05 -9.95 7.84
C HIS A 120 -15.80 -11.37 8.39
N ILE A 121 -14.55 -11.73 8.63
CA ILE A 121 -14.21 -13.06 9.16
C ILE A 121 -14.47 -13.19 10.67
N SER A 122 -14.51 -12.07 11.42
CA SER A 122 -14.75 -12.08 12.86
C SER A 122 -16.24 -12.12 13.22
N SER A 123 -17.13 -11.69 12.31
CA SER A 123 -18.58 -11.67 12.53
C SER A 123 -19.26 -13.05 12.58
N GLY A 124 -18.49 -14.14 12.53
CA GLY A 124 -18.97 -15.50 12.81
C GLY A 124 -19.30 -16.34 11.57
N ASP A 125 -19.33 -15.75 10.37
CA ASP A 125 -19.52 -16.49 9.13
C ASP A 125 -18.19 -17.11 8.67
N LYS A 126 -17.88 -18.29 9.22
CA LYS A 126 -16.66 -19.05 8.92
C LYS A 126 -16.79 -19.86 7.62
N ASN A 127 -17.84 -19.65 6.83
CA ASN A 127 -18.08 -20.39 5.61
C ASN A 127 -17.02 -20.03 4.55
N PRO A 128 -16.18 -20.99 4.10
CA PRO A 128 -15.14 -20.73 3.10
C PRO A 128 -15.67 -20.11 1.82
N ARG A 129 -16.89 -20.47 1.38
CA ARG A 129 -17.50 -19.92 0.16
C ARG A 129 -17.83 -18.45 0.30
N VAL A 130 -18.37 -18.03 1.43
CA VAL A 130 -18.69 -16.62 1.69
C VAL A 130 -17.42 -15.77 1.71
N MET A 131 -16.34 -16.29 2.32
CA MET A 131 -15.04 -15.63 2.30
C MET A 131 -14.45 -15.55 0.88
N ALA A 132 -14.59 -16.60 0.09
CA ALA A 132 -14.16 -16.63 -1.30
C ALA A 132 -14.90 -15.59 -2.15
N ASP A 133 -16.22 -15.48 -1.99
CA ASP A 133 -17.05 -14.47 -2.66
C ASP A 133 -16.63 -13.05 -2.27
N PHE A 134 -16.35 -12.81 -0.99
CA PHE A 134 -15.86 -11.52 -0.52
C PHE A 134 -14.50 -11.16 -1.14
N ILE A 135 -13.58 -12.13 -1.26
CA ILE A 135 -12.30 -11.92 -1.94
C ILE A 135 -12.52 -11.60 -3.42
N ALA A 136 -13.39 -12.36 -4.08
CA ALA A 136 -13.62 -12.24 -5.52
C ALA A 136 -14.32 -10.94 -5.92
N SER A 137 -15.06 -10.32 -5.00
CA SER A 137 -15.80 -9.08 -5.21
C SER A 137 -15.10 -7.87 -4.57
N ASP A 138 -15.20 -7.71 -3.25
CA ASP A 138 -14.79 -6.51 -2.52
C ASP A 138 -13.27 -6.33 -2.51
N MET A 139 -12.53 -7.40 -2.23
CA MET A 139 -11.06 -7.32 -2.16
C MET A 139 -10.46 -7.11 -3.54
N LYS A 140 -10.88 -7.86 -4.56
CA LYS A 140 -10.41 -7.71 -5.94
C LYS A 140 -10.49 -6.26 -6.41
N LEU A 141 -11.70 -5.68 -6.39
CA LEU A 141 -11.93 -4.31 -6.86
C LEU A 141 -11.16 -3.28 -6.02
N GLY A 142 -11.16 -3.46 -4.70
CA GLY A 142 -10.48 -2.54 -3.79
C GLY A 142 -8.97 -2.51 -4.01
N ILE A 143 -8.35 -3.68 -4.11
CA ILE A 143 -6.91 -3.81 -4.30
C ILE A 143 -6.49 -3.35 -5.70
N GLU A 144 -7.28 -3.62 -6.74
CA GLU A 144 -7.05 -3.05 -8.08
C GLU A 144 -7.08 -1.52 -8.08
N THR A 145 -8.05 -0.93 -7.38
CA THR A 145 -8.15 0.53 -7.23
C THR A 145 -6.94 1.12 -6.52
N ILE A 146 -6.53 0.53 -5.39
CA ILE A 146 -5.35 0.97 -4.65
C ILE A 146 -4.08 0.82 -5.50
N LYS A 147 -3.98 -0.25 -6.30
CA LYS A 147 -2.86 -0.47 -7.22
C LYS A 147 -2.79 0.63 -8.29
N MET A 148 -3.92 1.09 -8.81
CA MET A 148 -3.96 2.22 -9.75
C MET A 148 -3.45 3.51 -9.09
N VAL A 149 -3.88 3.82 -7.86
CA VAL A 149 -3.37 4.96 -7.09
C VAL A 149 -1.86 4.83 -6.82
N ALA A 150 -1.40 3.63 -6.47
CA ALA A 150 0.03 3.39 -6.26
C ALA A 150 0.86 3.55 -7.56
N ARG A 151 0.26 3.36 -8.74
CA ARG A 151 0.93 3.52 -10.05
C ARG A 151 0.92 4.95 -10.56
N SER A 152 -0.12 5.75 -10.28
CA SER A 152 -0.19 7.14 -10.74
C SER A 152 0.98 8.01 -10.24
N ALA A 153 1.62 7.64 -9.13
CA ALA A 153 2.86 8.27 -8.67
C ALA A 153 4.08 8.02 -9.57
N GLN A 154 4.17 6.89 -10.28
CA GLN A 154 5.30 6.63 -11.19
C GLN A 154 5.23 7.53 -12.44
N ALA A 155 4.03 7.86 -12.92
CA ALA A 155 3.84 8.74 -14.07
C ALA A 155 4.23 10.20 -13.76
N HIS A 156 3.97 10.67 -12.54
CA HIS A 156 4.31 12.04 -12.13
C HIS A 156 5.83 12.25 -11.99
N ALA A 157 6.55 11.26 -11.45
CA ALA A 157 8.01 11.31 -11.34
C ALA A 157 8.75 11.21 -12.68
N ALA A 158 8.14 10.56 -13.68
CA ALA A 158 8.68 10.51 -15.05
C ALA A 158 8.51 11.86 -15.78
N PHE A 159 7.35 12.52 -15.63
CA PHE A 159 7.07 13.82 -16.23
C PHE A 159 7.97 14.95 -15.71
N VAL A 160 8.34 14.93 -14.43
CA VAL A 160 9.21 15.96 -13.81
C VAL A 160 10.68 15.81 -14.24
N LYS A 161 11.09 14.68 -14.82
CA LYS A 161 12.46 14.48 -15.33
C LYS A 161 12.66 14.96 -16.78
N GLU A 162 11.58 15.24 -17.51
CA GLU A 162 11.62 15.61 -18.94
C GLU A 162 11.29 17.09 -19.22
N GLY A 163 11.02 17.90 -18.18
CA GLY A 163 10.78 19.35 -18.27
C GLY A 163 11.75 20.15 -17.43
#